data_AF-A0A7K2XES2-F1
#
_entry.id   AF-A0A7K2XES2-F1
#
_cell.length_a   1.000
_cell.length_b   1.000
_cell.length_c   1.000
_cell.angle_alpha   90.00
_cell.angle_beta   90.00
_cell.angle_gamma   90.00
#
_symmetry.space_group_name_H-M   'P 1'
#
loop_
_entity.id
_entity.type
_entity.pdbx_description
1 polymer ?
#
loop_
_entity_poly.entity_id
_entity_poly.type
_entity_poly.pdbx_seq_one_letter_code
_entity_poly.pdbx_strand_id
1 'polypeptide(L)'
;EVTRVAREVGTEGRLGGQARVPNVAGTWKDLTDNVNSMANNLTGQVRNIAQVTTAVANGDLSKKIDVDAQGEILELKTTINTMVDQLSSFAAEVTRVAREVG
;
A
#
# COMPACT_ATOMS: atom_id res chain seq x y z
N GLU A 1 -12.14 0.31 22.14
CA GLU A 1 -12.31 0.63 20.71
C GLU A 1 -11.13 1.32 20.05
N VAL A 2 -10.83 2.60 20.31
CA VAL A 2 -9.72 3.27 19.62
C VAL A 2 -8.37 2.55 19.87
N THR A 3 -8.11 2.13 21.10
CA THR A 3 -6.94 1.29 21.46
C THR A 3 -6.91 -0.06 20.72
N ARG A 4 -8.09 -0.65 20.45
CA ARG A 4 -8.20 -1.92 19.72
C ARG A 4 -7.78 -1.72 18.27
N VAL A 5 -8.30 -0.69 17.60
CA VAL A 5 -7.94 -0.38 16.20
C VAL A 5 -6.48 -0.02 16.06
N ALA A 6 -5.94 0.77 17.00
CA ALA A 6 -4.51 1.10 17.01
C ALA A 6 -3.64 -0.17 17.09
N ARG A 7 -4.02 -1.14 17.93
CA ARG A 7 -3.33 -2.43 18.02
C ARG A 7 -3.50 -3.27 16.75
N GLU A 8 -4.73 -3.43 16.26
CA GLU A 8 -5.01 -4.24 15.06
C GLU A 8 -4.26 -3.71 13.83
N VAL A 9 -4.39 -2.42 13.53
CA VAL A 9 -3.81 -1.82 12.33
C VAL A 9 -2.31 -1.58 12.51
N GLY A 10 -1.91 -1.02 13.66
CA GLY A 10 -0.54 -0.58 13.89
C GLY A 10 0.42 -1.67 14.36
N THR A 11 -0.06 -2.70 15.06
CA THR A 11 0.79 -3.77 15.62
C THR A 11 0.55 -5.10 14.94
N GLU A 12 -0.71 -5.49 14.73
CA GLU A 12 -1.06 -6.80 14.17
C GLU A 12 -1.11 -6.79 12.63
N GLY A 13 -0.99 -5.62 12.00
CA GLY A 13 -1.07 -5.46 10.54
C GLY A 13 -2.45 -5.80 9.95
N ARG A 14 -3.48 -5.90 10.78
CA ARG A 14 -4.87 -6.17 10.37
C ARG A 14 -5.51 -4.89 9.86
N LEU A 15 -5.32 -4.66 8.57
CA LEU A 15 -5.83 -3.46 7.88
C LEU A 15 -7.35 -3.46 7.77
N GLY A 16 -7.96 -2.26 7.80
CA GLY A 16 -9.41 -2.06 7.64
C GLY A 16 -10.21 -2.06 8.94
N GLY A 17 -9.57 -2.17 10.10
CA GLY A 17 -10.21 -1.99 11.39
C GLY A 17 -10.69 -0.55 11.58
N GLN A 18 -11.92 -0.38 12.07
CA GLN A 18 -12.50 0.91 12.43
C GLN A 18 -13.06 0.88 13.85
N ALA A 19 -12.96 2.01 14.54
CA ALA A 19 -13.42 2.20 15.90
C ALA A 19 -14.88 2.66 15.85
N ARG A 20 -15.75 1.97 16.58
CA ARG A 20 -17.16 2.34 16.73
C ARG A 20 -17.46 2.55 18.19
N VAL A 21 -17.47 3.80 18.64
CA VAL A 21 -17.76 4.16 20.03
C VAL A 21 -19.14 4.80 20.09
N PRO A 22 -20.16 4.16 20.69
CA PRO A 22 -21.48 4.74 20.79
C PRO A 22 -21.46 5.94 21.76
N ASN A 23 -22.33 6.93 21.49
CA ASN A 23 -22.60 8.08 22.37
C ASN A 23 -21.40 8.98 22.66
N VAL A 24 -20.44 9.07 21.73
CA VAL A 24 -19.30 10.00 21.85
C VAL A 24 -19.62 11.34 21.22
N ALA A 25 -19.27 12.43 21.92
CA ALA A 25 -19.46 13.80 21.47
C ALA A 25 -18.22 14.65 21.80
N GLY A 26 -18.12 15.83 21.20
CA GLY A 26 -16.99 16.74 21.37
C GLY A 26 -15.65 16.09 20.97
N THR A 27 -14.59 16.44 21.68
CA THR A 27 -13.21 16.00 21.40
C THR A 27 -13.05 14.50 21.20
N TRP A 28 -13.86 13.67 21.88
CA TRP A 28 -13.75 12.22 21.78
C TRP A 28 -14.30 11.65 20.48
N LYS A 29 -15.33 12.31 19.91
CA LYS A 29 -15.81 12.00 18.56
C LYS A 29 -14.76 12.38 17.53
N ASP A 30 -14.21 13.59 17.62
CA ASP A 30 -13.21 14.08 16.67
C ASP A 30 -11.95 13.19 16.66
N LEU A 31 -11.49 12.76 17.84
CA LEU A 31 -10.37 11.82 17.96
C LEU A 31 -10.69 10.46 17.32
N THR A 32 -11.91 9.92 17.52
CA THR A 32 -12.32 8.65 16.92
C THR A 32 -12.38 8.75 15.39
N ASP A 33 -12.92 9.85 14.86
CA ASP A 33 -13.04 10.09 13.43
C ASP A 33 -11.66 10.30 12.78
N ASN A 34 -10.74 10.99 13.44
CA ASN A 34 -9.36 11.17 13.00
C ASN A 34 -8.59 9.84 12.96
N VAL A 35 -8.70 9.01 14.00
CA VAL A 35 -8.06 7.68 14.02
C VAL A 35 -8.61 6.79 12.91
N ASN A 36 -9.94 6.80 12.70
CA ASN A 36 -10.56 6.04 11.63
C ASN A 36 -10.10 6.49 10.24
N SER A 37 -9.97 7.80 10.03
CA SER A 37 -9.49 8.37 8.77
C SER A 37 -8.04 7.97 8.50
N MET A 38 -7.17 8.06 9.51
CA MET A 38 -5.78 7.61 9.41
C MET A 38 -5.69 6.10 9.11
N ALA A 39 -6.43 5.27 9.84
CA ALA A 39 -6.45 3.82 9.64
C ALA A 39 -6.94 3.43 8.25
N ASN A 40 -7.96 4.13 7.73
CA ASN A 40 -8.49 3.89 6.39
C ASN A 40 -7.51 4.28 5.28
N ASN A 41 -6.90 5.46 5.38
CA ASN A 41 -5.93 5.93 4.40
C ASN A 41 -4.72 4.99 4.31
N LEU A 42 -4.13 4.63 5.46
CA LEU A 42 -3.00 3.70 5.52
C LEU A 42 -3.40 2.31 5.02
N THR A 43 -4.60 1.83 5.35
CA THR A 43 -5.12 0.56 4.86
C THR A 43 -5.19 0.52 3.34
N GLY A 44 -5.76 1.55 2.71
CA GLY A 44 -5.90 1.64 1.26
C GLY A 44 -4.54 1.65 0.57
N GLN A 45 -3.64 2.49 1.08
CA GLN A 45 -2.28 2.64 0.55
C GLN A 45 -1.48 1.33 0.62
N VAL A 46 -1.41 0.71 1.81
CA VAL A 46 -0.64 -0.52 2.02
C VAL A 46 -1.22 -1.71 1.25
N ARG A 47 -2.56 -1.83 1.15
CA ARG A 47 -3.18 -2.90 0.34
C ARG A 47 -2.85 -2.77 -1.14
N ASN A 48 -2.88 -1.57 -1.70
CA ASN A 48 -2.55 -1.37 -3.11
C ASN A 48 -1.07 -1.73 -3.37
N ILE A 49 -0.18 -1.31 -2.48
CA ILE A 49 1.25 -1.68 -2.52
C ILE A 49 1.42 -3.21 -2.48
N ALA A 50 0.77 -3.89 -1.53
CA ALA A 50 0.86 -5.33 -1.41
C ALA A 50 0.38 -6.05 -2.68
N GLN A 51 -0.74 -5.62 -3.27
CA GLN A 51 -1.27 -6.20 -4.51
C GLN A 51 -0.28 -6.08 -5.68
N VAL A 52 0.31 -4.90 -5.87
CA VAL A 52 1.27 -4.68 -6.96
C VAL A 52 2.54 -5.48 -6.72
N THR A 53 3.08 -5.50 -5.50
CA THR A 53 4.26 -6.30 -5.18
C THR A 53 4.01 -7.80 -5.39
N THR A 54 2.81 -8.31 -5.04
CA THR A 54 2.43 -9.70 -5.34
C THR A 54 2.33 -9.95 -6.85
N ALA A 55 1.75 -9.04 -7.63
CA ALA A 55 1.67 -9.17 -9.08
C ALA A 55 3.07 -9.25 -9.71
N VAL A 56 3.97 -8.35 -9.30
CA VAL A 56 5.38 -8.31 -9.74
C VAL A 56 6.10 -9.59 -9.38
N ALA A 57 5.92 -10.12 -8.16
CA ALA A 57 6.50 -11.39 -7.74
C ALA A 57 6.01 -12.58 -8.58
N ASN A 58 4.79 -12.50 -9.13
CA ASN A 58 4.22 -13.48 -10.05
C ASN A 58 4.59 -13.22 -11.53
N GLY A 59 5.45 -12.23 -11.79
CA GLY A 59 5.94 -11.89 -13.14
C GLY A 59 5.06 -10.90 -13.93
N ASP A 60 3.97 -10.39 -13.35
CA ASP A 60 3.17 -9.33 -13.97
C ASP A 60 3.80 -7.96 -13.70
N LEU A 61 4.70 -7.56 -14.60
CA LEU A 61 5.40 -6.27 -14.55
C LEU A 61 4.58 -5.12 -15.17
N SER A 62 3.34 -5.37 -15.58
CA SER A 62 2.45 -4.34 -16.11
C SER A 62 1.77 -3.51 -15.02
N LYS A 63 1.79 -4.00 -13.77
CA LYS A 63 1.11 -3.37 -12.63
C LYS A 63 1.97 -2.30 -11.97
N LYS A 64 1.32 -1.20 -11.62
CA LYS A 64 1.90 -0.07 -10.89
C LYS A 64 1.01 0.30 -9.72
N ILE A 65 1.63 0.85 -8.68
CA ILE A 65 0.92 1.46 -7.56
C ILE A 65 0.36 2.79 -8.07
N ASP A 66 -0.96 2.97 -7.98
CA ASP A 66 -1.66 4.14 -8.52
C ASP A 66 -2.45 4.92 -7.45
N VAL A 67 -2.46 4.44 -6.21
CA VAL A 67 -3.13 5.15 -5.11
C VAL A 67 -2.44 6.47 -4.79
N ASP A 68 -3.22 7.48 -4.40
CA ASP A 68 -2.70 8.75 -3.89
C ASP A 68 -1.93 8.53 -2.58
N ALA A 69 -0.74 9.09 -2.53
CA ALA A 69 0.18 8.95 -1.41
C ALA A 69 0.98 10.24 -1.20
N GLN A 70 1.39 10.46 0.04
CA GLN A 70 2.24 11.58 0.45
C GLN A 70 3.29 11.07 1.45
N GLY A 71 4.35 11.86 1.65
CA GLY A 71 5.42 11.54 2.59
C GLY A 71 6.07 10.18 2.31
N GLU A 72 6.31 9.40 3.38
CA GLU A 72 7.00 8.11 3.31
C GLU A 72 6.28 7.10 2.41
N ILE A 73 4.94 7.15 2.34
CA ILE A 73 4.17 6.24 1.47
C ILE A 73 4.36 6.60 -0.01
N LEU A 74 4.53 7.88 -0.34
CA LEU A 74 4.84 8.31 -1.71
C LEU A 74 6.24 7.86 -2.13
N GLU A 75 7.21 7.97 -1.22
CA GLU A 75 8.57 7.48 -1.45
C GLU A 75 8.57 5.97 -1.69
N LEU A 76 7.82 5.21 -0.89
CA LEU A 76 7.64 3.77 -1.06
C LEU A 76 6.97 3.43 -2.41
N LYS A 77 5.87 4.11 -2.76
CA LYS A 77 5.20 4.00 -4.07
C LYS A 77 6.18 4.22 -5.21
N THR A 78 6.96 5.29 -5.14
CA THR A 78 7.91 5.69 -6.18
C THR A 78 9.04 4.68 -6.32
N THR A 79 9.57 4.19 -5.20
CA THR A 79 10.64 3.19 -5.17
C THR A 79 10.18 1.88 -5.80
N ILE A 80 9.00 1.39 -5.43
CA ILE A 80 8.45 0.15 -5.99
C ILE A 80 8.12 0.32 -7.47
N ASN A 81 7.48 1.42 -7.87
CA ASN A 81 7.20 1.66 -9.29
C ASN A 81 8.49 1.71 -10.12
N THR A 82 9.54 2.36 -9.63
CA THR A 82 10.86 2.38 -10.29
C THR A 82 11.44 0.97 -10.42
N MET A 83 11.36 0.15 -9.37
CA MET A 83 11.78 -1.26 -9.42
C MET A 83 11.02 -2.03 -10.51
N VAL A 84 9.71 -1.84 -10.65
CA VAL A 84 8.92 -2.46 -11.72
C VAL A 84 9.40 -2.04 -13.11
N ASP A 85 9.71 -0.75 -13.32
CA ASP A 85 10.24 -0.26 -14.60
C ASP A 85 11.57 -0.91 -14.96
N GLN A 86 12.47 -1.01 -13.98
CA GLN A 86 13.78 -1.62 -14.16
C GLN A 86 13.67 -3.11 -14.51
N LEU A 87 12.83 -3.86 -13.77
CA LEU A 87 12.58 -5.27 -14.05
C LEU A 87 11.97 -5.47 -15.44
N SER A 88 11.01 -4.62 -15.84
CA SER A 88 10.36 -4.70 -17.15
C SER A 88 11.37 -4.45 -18.28
N SER A 89 12.25 -3.47 -18.09
CA SER A 89 13.30 -3.15 -19.06
C SER A 89 14.32 -4.29 -19.17
N PHE A 90 14.73 -4.87 -18.04
CA PHE A 90 15.63 -6.02 -18.00
C PHE A 90 15.03 -7.25 -18.70
N ALA A 91 13.75 -7.56 -18.45
CA ALA A 91 13.06 -8.68 -19.09
C ALA A 91 12.96 -8.51 -20.62
N ALA A 92 12.72 -7.28 -21.09
CA ALA A 92 12.73 -6.96 -22.51
C ALA A 92 14.11 -7.16 -23.13
N GLU A 93 15.16 -6.73 -22.43
CA GLU A 93 16.55 -6.84 -22.89
C GLU A 93 17.01 -8.31 -22.97
N VAL A 94 16.69 -9.13 -21.97
CA VAL A 94 16.96 -10.57 -22.01
C VAL A 94 16.25 -11.23 -23.20
N THR A 95 15.00 -10.85 -23.46
CA THR A 95 14.25 -11.36 -24.62
C THR A 95 14.87 -10.95 -25.95
N ARG A 96 15.42 -9.72 -26.04
CA ARG A 96 16.13 -9.22 -27.22
C ARG A 96 17.42 -10.02 -27.46
N VAL A 97 18.28 -10.13 -26.44
CA VAL A 97 19.56 -10.86 -26.54
C VAL A 97 19.33 -12.33 -26.89
N ALA A 98 18.33 -12.98 -26.30
CA ALA A 98 17.99 -14.37 -26.61
C ALA A 98 17.61 -14.60 -28.08
N ARG A 99 17.05 -13.58 -28.77
CA ARG A 99 16.73 -13.64 -30.21
C ARG A 99 17.90 -13.32 -31.12
N GLU A 100 18.89 -12.57 -30.64
CA GLU A 100 20.07 -12.19 -31.44
C GLU A 100 21.18 -13.24 -31.37
N VAL A 101 21.27 -13.97 -30.26
CA VAL A 101 22.31 -14.99 -30.02
C VAL A 101 21.85 -16.41 -30.40
N GLY A 102 20.54 -16.64 -30.48
CA GLY A 102 19.94 -17.91 -30.94
C GLY A 102 19.66 -17.89 -32.43
#